data_AF-A0A7H9APA6-F1
#
_entry.id   AF-A0A7H9APA6-F1
#
_cell.length_a   1.000
_cell.length_b   1.000
_cell.length_c   1.000
_cell.angle_alpha   90.00
_cell.angle_beta   90.00
_cell.angle_gamma   90.00
#
_symmetry.space_group_name_H-M   'P 1'
#
loop_
_entity.id
_entity.type
_entity.pdbx_description
1 polymer ?
#
loop_
_entity_poly.entity_id
_entity_poly.type
_entity_poly.pdbx_seq_one_letter_code
_entity_poly.pdbx_strand_id
1 'polypeptide(L)'
;MKAKLLHQQAMDYSFKAKQAVSENNSDYAFEMFCKAAEIESKVAKFYFDKPELEPTRSVLIRSAAFLNLKAGLIDKAQEFIFFGLLNVTDKEIKSQLNDALEISVSLKNMSPYGASNEYNYLTQLRQKSIHYILEPSHSVFGNSVSLEMLKDFSNNFLKSLKSYASSMFTRFAKDWDYSEEAAKEFEKLANPLLTGSSIGSFKFSLANDFLSREGEDDKIKQLKSNIVEKYHTNIFINPLDTESIQILKKEFSDKEINDIFRPLTRIKAKNSAYKIGYYDTDNYNKIFIPRIATEQKKKLLPIVEINKDEIGRLESSIVHRRELSSGKVSKQTIISEELKSYEFEQLIKEITPKNYSSVILNEEILLNINFDSENGFDMSFPDFDLKTIDTEYQRGLDKLSELLYLKIIQIAEKDVRDDIEQAEWDFIKKIISNPEALKR
;
A
#
# COMPACT_ATOMS: atom_id res chain seq x y z
N MET A 1 -50.34 13.31 -9.67
CA MET A 1 -48.93 13.44 -10.12
C MET A 1 -48.52 12.15 -10.83
N LYS A 2 -47.86 12.21 -11.99
CA LYS A 2 -47.31 11.01 -12.66
C LYS A 2 -45.94 10.64 -12.06
N ALA A 3 -45.93 10.22 -10.80
CA ALA A 3 -44.71 10.05 -10.00
C ALA A 3 -43.68 9.10 -10.66
N LYS A 4 -44.13 7.98 -11.23
CA LYS A 4 -43.26 7.02 -11.94
C LYS A 4 -42.51 7.64 -13.12
N LEU A 5 -43.19 8.50 -13.90
CA LEU A 5 -42.60 9.17 -15.05
C LEU A 5 -41.56 10.21 -14.61
N LEU A 6 -41.87 10.96 -13.55
CA LEU A 6 -40.96 11.96 -12.99
C LEU A 6 -39.72 11.31 -12.37
N HIS A 7 -39.88 10.18 -11.66
CA HIS A 7 -38.76 9.42 -11.15
C HIS A 7 -37.84 8.93 -12.29
N GLN A 8 -38.42 8.38 -13.35
CA GLN A 8 -37.64 7.95 -14.52
C GLN A 8 -36.87 9.12 -15.16
N GLN A 9 -37.53 10.28 -15.29
CA GLN A 9 -36.88 11.50 -15.78
C GLN A 9 -35.72 11.96 -14.87
N ALA A 10 -35.88 11.88 -13.54
CA ALA A 10 -34.81 12.19 -12.60
C ALA A 10 -33.62 11.23 -12.75
N MET A 11 -33.89 9.92 -12.93
CA MET A 11 -32.84 8.93 -13.19
C MET A 11 -32.11 9.21 -14.49
N ASP A 12 -32.81 9.57 -15.57
CA ASP A 12 -32.19 9.91 -16.85
C ASP A 12 -31.21 11.10 -16.73
N TYR A 13 -31.59 12.15 -15.98
CA TYR A 13 -30.67 13.25 -15.67
C TYR A 13 -29.49 12.81 -14.81
N SER A 14 -29.72 11.94 -13.82
CA SER A 14 -28.63 11.38 -13.01
C SER A 14 -27.64 10.55 -13.84
N PHE A 15 -28.11 9.79 -14.83
CA PHE A 15 -27.25 9.06 -15.76
C PHE A 15 -26.41 10.00 -16.62
N LYS A 16 -27.01 11.05 -17.19
CA LYS A 16 -26.28 12.09 -17.94
C LYS A 16 -25.22 12.78 -17.08
N ALA A 17 -25.57 13.09 -15.83
CA ALA A 17 -24.63 13.69 -14.89
C ALA A 17 -23.43 12.77 -14.62
N LYS A 18 -23.66 11.47 -14.37
CA LYS A 18 -22.58 10.48 -14.17
C LYS A 18 -21.65 10.40 -15.37
N GLN A 19 -22.21 10.42 -16.59
CA GLN A 19 -21.41 10.44 -17.81
C GLN A 19 -20.56 11.71 -17.88
N ALA A 20 -21.14 12.87 -17.61
CA ALA A 20 -20.43 14.14 -17.58
C ALA A 20 -19.27 14.16 -16.55
N VAL A 21 -19.46 13.56 -15.37
CA VAL A 21 -18.36 13.40 -14.39
C VAL A 21 -17.24 12.53 -14.97
N SER A 22 -17.55 11.43 -15.68
CA SER A 22 -16.52 10.60 -16.31
C SER A 22 -15.77 11.32 -17.44
N GLU A 23 -16.43 12.27 -18.10
CA GLU A 23 -15.88 13.13 -19.15
C GLU A 23 -15.20 14.40 -18.58
N ASN A 24 -15.07 14.53 -17.26
CA ASN A 24 -14.51 15.68 -16.56
C ASN A 24 -15.23 17.02 -16.83
N ASN A 25 -16.52 16.95 -17.21
CA ASN A 25 -17.36 18.11 -17.43
C ASN A 25 -18.18 18.42 -16.17
N SER A 26 -17.49 18.99 -15.17
CA SER A 26 -18.04 19.24 -13.83
C SER A 26 -19.24 20.20 -13.83
N ASP A 27 -19.24 21.20 -14.71
CA ASP A 27 -20.33 22.19 -14.78
C ASP A 27 -21.62 21.56 -15.31
N TYR A 28 -21.52 20.79 -16.39
CA TYR A 28 -22.66 20.06 -16.93
C TYR A 28 -23.14 18.96 -15.97
N ALA A 29 -22.21 18.27 -15.30
CA ALA A 29 -22.55 17.28 -14.28
C ALA A 29 -23.35 17.91 -13.13
N PHE A 30 -22.89 19.06 -12.61
CA PHE A 30 -23.57 19.80 -11.55
C PHE A 30 -24.99 20.22 -11.97
N GLU A 31 -25.15 20.77 -13.17
CA GLU A 31 -26.46 21.19 -13.69
C GLU A 31 -27.43 20.00 -13.79
N MET A 32 -26.97 18.87 -14.34
CA MET A 32 -27.79 17.67 -14.49
C MET A 32 -28.15 17.04 -13.13
N PHE A 33 -27.23 17.03 -12.16
CA PHE A 33 -27.53 16.57 -10.79
C PHE A 33 -28.56 17.49 -10.11
N CYS A 34 -28.46 18.81 -10.27
CA CYS A 34 -29.45 19.74 -9.73
C CYS A 34 -30.85 19.47 -10.28
N LYS A 35 -30.98 19.25 -11.60
CA LYS A 35 -32.25 18.88 -12.24
C LYS A 35 -32.80 17.55 -11.72
N ALA A 36 -31.95 16.53 -11.62
CA ALA A 36 -32.34 15.23 -11.08
C ALA A 36 -32.84 15.36 -9.62
N ALA A 37 -32.10 16.07 -8.77
CA ALA A 37 -32.42 16.27 -7.38
C ALA A 37 -33.74 17.04 -7.19
N GLU A 38 -33.99 18.08 -8.00
CA GLU A 38 -35.23 18.85 -7.93
C GLU A 38 -36.46 17.99 -8.25
N ILE A 39 -36.40 17.20 -9.32
CA ILE A 39 -37.49 16.33 -9.74
C ILE A 39 -37.73 15.25 -8.69
N GLU A 40 -36.67 14.55 -8.27
CA GLU A 40 -36.78 13.46 -7.29
C GLU A 40 -37.28 13.98 -5.93
N SER A 41 -36.87 15.18 -5.52
CA SER A 41 -37.36 15.81 -4.29
C SER A 41 -38.87 16.02 -4.31
N LYS A 42 -39.42 16.47 -5.45
CA LYS A 42 -40.88 16.64 -5.62
C LYS A 42 -41.60 15.29 -5.55
N VAL A 43 -41.02 14.26 -6.17
CA VAL A 43 -41.55 12.90 -6.12
C VAL A 43 -41.52 12.37 -4.69
N ALA A 44 -40.38 12.40 -4.00
CA ALA A 44 -40.23 11.91 -2.64
C ALA A 44 -41.17 12.62 -1.64
N LYS A 45 -41.28 13.95 -1.71
CA LYS A 45 -42.22 14.72 -0.86
C LYS A 45 -43.67 14.31 -1.08
N PHE A 46 -44.05 13.95 -2.31
CA PHE A 46 -45.39 13.40 -2.57
C PHE A 46 -45.65 12.06 -1.86
N TYR A 47 -44.62 11.29 -1.49
CA TYR A 47 -44.79 10.02 -0.77
C TYR A 47 -44.64 10.14 0.76
N PHE A 48 -44.27 11.29 1.33
CA PHE A 48 -44.01 11.41 2.76
C PHE A 48 -45.18 10.93 3.64
N ASP A 49 -46.40 11.32 3.26
CA ASP A 49 -47.64 11.03 3.97
C ASP A 49 -48.28 9.68 3.60
N LYS A 50 -47.56 8.80 2.87
CA LYS A 50 -48.08 7.54 2.32
C LYS A 50 -47.37 6.29 2.83
N PRO A 51 -47.38 6.00 4.14
CA PRO A 51 -46.72 4.82 4.71
C PRO A 51 -47.28 3.49 4.19
N GLU A 52 -48.48 3.48 3.63
CA GLU A 52 -49.08 2.31 2.99
C GLU A 52 -48.41 1.91 1.65
N LEU A 53 -47.58 2.79 1.08
CA LEU A 53 -46.89 2.57 -0.21
C LEU A 53 -45.42 2.11 -0.02
N GLU A 54 -45.10 1.50 1.11
CA GLU A 54 -43.80 0.84 1.28
C GLU A 54 -43.69 -0.41 0.37
N PRO A 55 -42.49 -0.73 -0.17
CA PRO A 55 -41.19 -0.07 0.08
C PRO A 55 -40.92 1.13 -0.84
N THR A 56 -41.85 1.47 -1.75
CA THR A 56 -41.64 2.53 -2.75
C THR A 56 -41.38 3.89 -2.09
N ARG A 57 -42.08 4.20 -1.00
CA ARG A 57 -41.84 5.41 -0.22
C ARG A 57 -40.39 5.47 0.29
N SER A 58 -39.92 4.45 0.99
CA SER A 58 -38.55 4.40 1.53
C SER A 58 -37.49 4.53 0.44
N VAL A 59 -37.68 3.83 -0.69
CA VAL A 59 -36.75 3.87 -1.83
C VAL A 59 -36.66 5.28 -2.42
N LEU A 60 -37.78 5.99 -2.57
CA LEU A 60 -37.80 7.35 -3.12
C LEU A 60 -37.22 8.38 -2.16
N ILE A 61 -37.48 8.27 -0.86
CA ILE A 61 -36.86 9.14 0.17
C ILE A 61 -35.34 8.99 0.12
N ARG A 62 -34.87 7.75 0.12
CA ARG A 62 -33.45 7.45 0.00
C ARG A 62 -32.87 8.00 -1.30
N SER A 63 -33.52 7.77 -2.43
CA SER A 63 -33.10 8.27 -3.73
C SER A 63 -32.97 9.81 -3.75
N ALA A 64 -33.97 10.51 -3.20
CA ALA A 64 -33.94 11.97 -3.08
C ALA A 64 -32.79 12.46 -2.19
N ALA A 65 -32.53 11.79 -1.05
CA ALA A 65 -31.40 12.12 -0.18
C ALA A 65 -30.06 12.07 -0.94
N PHE A 66 -29.77 10.94 -1.62
CA PHE A 66 -28.52 10.78 -2.36
C PHE A 66 -28.41 11.68 -3.59
N LEU A 67 -29.51 11.96 -4.31
CA LEU A 67 -29.46 12.91 -5.43
C LEU A 67 -29.19 14.34 -4.96
N ASN A 68 -29.75 14.76 -3.81
CA ASN A 68 -29.43 16.06 -3.24
C ASN A 68 -27.97 16.14 -2.77
N LEU A 69 -27.40 15.06 -2.21
CA LEU A 69 -25.95 15.00 -1.92
C LEU A 69 -25.11 15.14 -3.20
N LYS A 70 -25.46 14.43 -4.26
CA LYS A 70 -24.78 14.53 -5.57
C LYS A 70 -24.86 15.91 -6.19
N ALA A 71 -25.94 16.64 -5.93
CA ALA A 71 -26.14 18.01 -6.38
C ALA A 71 -25.53 19.05 -5.41
N GLY A 72 -24.90 18.62 -4.31
CA GLY A 72 -24.38 19.52 -3.27
C GLY A 72 -25.46 20.33 -2.52
N LEU A 73 -26.73 19.94 -2.62
CA LEU A 73 -27.86 20.57 -1.95
C LEU A 73 -28.00 20.00 -0.52
N ILE A 74 -27.01 20.28 0.33
CA ILE A 74 -26.81 19.59 1.62
C ILE A 74 -28.01 19.72 2.55
N ASP A 75 -28.59 20.92 2.71
CA ASP A 75 -29.74 21.12 3.60
C ASP A 75 -30.96 20.30 3.15
N LYS A 76 -31.20 20.24 1.83
CA LYS A 76 -32.28 19.42 1.26
C LYS A 76 -31.99 17.94 1.44
N ALA A 77 -30.74 17.50 1.27
CA ALA A 77 -30.37 16.12 1.54
C ALA A 77 -30.67 15.75 3.00
N GLN A 78 -30.30 16.60 3.95
CA GLN A 78 -30.57 16.40 5.37
C GLN A 78 -32.07 16.33 5.69
N GLU A 79 -32.91 17.13 5.03
CA GLU A 79 -34.37 17.03 5.14
C GLU A 79 -34.86 15.60 4.85
N PHE A 80 -34.45 15.02 3.72
CA PHE A 80 -34.83 13.66 3.34
C PHE A 80 -34.19 12.59 4.23
N ILE A 81 -32.94 12.78 4.65
CA ILE A 81 -32.22 11.85 5.52
C ILE A 81 -32.90 11.75 6.88
N PHE A 82 -33.14 12.88 7.55
CA PHE A 82 -33.81 12.88 8.86
C PHE A 82 -35.23 12.36 8.77
N PHE A 83 -35.98 12.74 7.74
CA PHE A 83 -37.30 12.20 7.51
C PHE A 83 -37.24 10.66 7.37
N GLY A 84 -36.32 10.15 6.56
CA GLY A 84 -36.15 8.72 6.35
C GLY A 84 -35.75 7.96 7.62
N LEU A 85 -34.77 8.45 8.38
CA LEU A 85 -34.33 7.82 9.64
C LEU A 85 -35.46 7.69 10.68
N LEU A 86 -36.32 8.70 10.76
CA LEU A 86 -37.46 8.73 11.67
C LEU A 86 -38.63 7.85 11.21
N ASN A 87 -38.91 7.79 9.90
CA ASN A 87 -40.19 7.27 9.39
C ASN A 87 -40.08 5.97 8.58
N VAL A 88 -38.90 5.61 8.08
CA VAL A 88 -38.68 4.32 7.38
C VAL A 88 -38.54 3.20 8.41
N THR A 89 -38.91 1.98 8.06
CA THR A 89 -38.73 0.79 8.90
C THR A 89 -37.69 -0.18 8.36
N ASP A 90 -37.39 -0.11 7.06
CA ASP A 90 -36.37 -0.89 6.39
C ASP A 90 -34.97 -0.62 6.99
N LYS A 91 -34.33 -1.68 7.48
CA LYS A 91 -33.04 -1.59 8.18
C LYS A 91 -31.89 -1.23 7.24
N GLU A 92 -31.91 -1.74 6.01
CA GLU A 92 -30.84 -1.49 5.04
C GLU A 92 -30.89 -0.04 4.58
N ILE A 93 -32.09 0.46 4.26
CA ILE A 93 -32.29 1.87 3.90
C ILE A 93 -31.90 2.79 5.06
N LYS A 94 -32.24 2.45 6.31
CA LYS A 94 -31.76 3.21 7.47
C LYS A 94 -30.24 3.25 7.58
N SER A 95 -29.57 2.12 7.37
CA SER A 95 -28.10 2.07 7.36
C SER A 95 -27.54 3.03 6.31
N GLN A 96 -28.04 2.94 5.07
CA GLN A 96 -27.62 3.81 3.97
C GLN A 96 -27.88 5.29 4.25
N LEU A 97 -28.96 5.63 4.96
CA LEU A 97 -29.26 7.01 5.37
C LEU A 97 -28.37 7.51 6.51
N ASN A 98 -27.93 6.64 7.42
CA ASN A 98 -26.92 7.02 8.44
C ASN A 98 -25.56 7.32 7.77
N ASP A 99 -25.15 6.50 6.81
CA ASP A 99 -23.94 6.77 6.02
C ASP A 99 -24.07 8.11 5.26
N ALA A 100 -25.24 8.36 4.66
CA ALA A 100 -25.54 9.63 4.00
C ALA A 100 -25.51 10.82 4.96
N LEU A 101 -25.93 10.65 6.21
CA LEU A 101 -25.88 11.69 7.23
C LEU A 101 -24.43 12.09 7.53
N GLU A 102 -23.54 11.12 7.75
CA GLU A 102 -22.11 11.36 7.99
C GLU A 102 -21.49 12.16 6.84
N ILE A 103 -21.78 11.76 5.60
CA ILE A 103 -21.33 12.48 4.40
C ILE A 103 -21.91 13.90 4.34
N SER A 104 -23.18 14.08 4.67
CA SER A 104 -23.81 15.41 4.66
C SER A 104 -23.16 16.37 5.65
N VAL A 105 -22.72 15.86 6.80
CA VAL A 105 -22.08 16.66 7.85
C VAL A 105 -20.69 17.11 7.39
N SER A 106 -19.92 16.23 6.74
CA SER A 106 -18.58 16.60 6.24
C SER A 106 -18.62 17.65 5.13
N LEU A 107 -19.70 17.69 4.33
CA LEU A 107 -19.86 18.63 3.21
C LEU A 107 -20.57 19.94 3.58
N LYS A 108 -21.08 20.07 4.81
CA LYS A 108 -22.01 21.15 5.23
C LYS A 108 -21.50 22.56 4.99
N ASN A 109 -20.19 22.79 5.09
CA ASN A 109 -19.59 24.13 5.01
C ASN A 109 -19.10 24.48 3.60
N MET A 110 -19.34 23.63 2.61
CA MET A 110 -18.94 23.87 1.22
C MET A 110 -20.05 24.57 0.43
N SER A 111 -19.69 25.27 -0.65
CA SER A 111 -20.68 25.77 -1.61
C SER A 111 -21.37 24.59 -2.31
N PRO A 112 -22.60 24.75 -2.85
CA PRO A 112 -23.28 23.65 -3.54
C PRO A 112 -22.45 23.04 -4.68
N TYR A 113 -21.76 23.87 -5.46
CA TYR A 113 -20.86 23.38 -6.51
C TYR A 113 -19.67 22.61 -5.93
N GLY A 114 -19.01 23.16 -4.90
CA GLY A 114 -17.88 22.50 -4.24
C GLY A 114 -18.27 21.17 -3.58
N ALA A 115 -19.40 21.15 -2.87
CA ALA A 115 -19.94 19.96 -2.24
C ALA A 115 -20.31 18.86 -3.26
N SER A 116 -20.93 19.26 -4.38
CA SER A 116 -21.22 18.36 -5.50
C SER A 116 -19.94 17.74 -6.05
N ASN A 117 -18.92 18.56 -6.35
CA ASN A 117 -17.67 18.06 -6.89
C ASN A 117 -16.96 17.13 -5.91
N GLU A 118 -16.83 17.52 -4.65
CA GLU A 118 -16.21 16.72 -3.59
C GLU A 118 -16.94 15.37 -3.41
N TYR A 119 -18.27 15.38 -3.29
CA TYR A 119 -19.06 14.17 -3.14
C TYR A 119 -18.83 13.20 -4.30
N ASN A 120 -18.92 13.69 -5.54
CA ASN A 120 -18.83 12.85 -6.73
C ASN A 120 -17.40 12.33 -6.92
N TYR A 121 -16.40 13.17 -6.65
CA TYR A 121 -14.99 12.78 -6.67
C TYR A 121 -14.70 11.67 -5.65
N LEU A 122 -15.06 11.86 -4.39
CA LEU A 122 -14.86 10.86 -3.34
C LEU A 122 -15.62 9.57 -3.62
N THR A 123 -16.82 9.66 -4.21
CA THR A 123 -17.60 8.48 -4.60
C THR A 123 -16.90 7.68 -5.67
N GLN A 124 -16.39 8.33 -6.72
CA GLN A 124 -15.62 7.65 -7.78
C GLN A 124 -14.29 7.08 -7.25
N LEU A 125 -13.62 7.79 -6.35
CA LEU A 125 -12.43 7.28 -5.65
C LEU A 125 -12.73 6.00 -4.88
N ARG A 126 -13.80 5.99 -4.08
CA ARG A 126 -14.20 4.80 -3.33
C ARG A 126 -14.54 3.62 -4.25
N GLN A 127 -15.25 3.88 -5.36
CA GLN A 127 -15.59 2.83 -6.34
C GLN A 127 -14.36 2.20 -7.00
N LYS A 128 -13.30 2.98 -7.19
CA LYS A 128 -12.02 2.50 -7.74
C LYS A 128 -11.01 2.11 -6.67
N SER A 129 -11.42 2.13 -5.40
CA SER A 129 -10.50 1.85 -4.29
C SER A 129 -10.39 0.37 -4.02
N ILE A 130 -9.21 -0.01 -3.55
CA ILE A 130 -8.96 -1.36 -3.04
C ILE A 130 -9.01 -1.27 -1.53
N HIS A 131 -9.90 -2.06 -0.94
CA HIS A 131 -10.14 -2.08 0.49
C HIS A 131 -9.14 -3.00 1.18
N TYR A 132 -8.20 -2.42 1.92
CA TYR A 132 -7.22 -3.15 2.71
C TYR A 132 -7.59 -3.18 4.19
N ILE A 133 -7.06 -4.19 4.88
CA ILE A 133 -7.13 -4.32 6.33
C ILE A 133 -5.76 -4.71 6.86
N LEU A 134 -5.33 -4.01 7.91
CA LEU A 134 -4.17 -4.36 8.71
C LEU A 134 -4.65 -4.99 10.02
N GLU A 135 -4.09 -6.15 10.36
CA GLU A 135 -4.34 -6.84 11.62
C GLU A 135 -3.00 -7.18 12.29
N PRO A 136 -2.85 -7.08 13.62
CA PRO A 136 -1.61 -7.46 14.28
C PRO A 136 -1.33 -8.95 14.11
N SER A 137 -0.07 -9.31 13.89
CA SER A 137 0.37 -10.72 13.86
C SER A 137 0.32 -11.36 15.24
N HIS A 138 0.55 -10.55 16.28
CA HIS A 138 0.58 -10.96 17.67
C HIS A 138 -0.36 -10.06 18.49
N SER A 139 -1.22 -10.67 19.31
CA SER A 139 -2.25 -9.95 20.07
C SER A 139 -1.72 -9.31 21.36
N VAL A 140 -0.56 -8.65 21.32
CA VAL A 140 0.06 -8.00 22.49
C VAL A 140 -0.85 -6.89 23.04
N PHE A 141 -1.51 -6.15 22.14
CA PHE A 141 -2.50 -5.11 22.48
C PHE A 141 -3.89 -5.44 21.89
N GLY A 142 -4.27 -6.72 21.94
CA GLY A 142 -5.50 -7.23 21.32
C GLY A 142 -5.45 -7.14 19.78
N ASN A 143 -6.55 -6.73 19.16
CA ASN A 143 -6.67 -6.55 17.70
C ASN A 143 -6.24 -5.14 17.21
N SER A 144 -5.60 -4.36 18.09
CA SER A 144 -5.20 -2.99 17.79
C SER A 144 -3.97 -2.97 16.88
N VAL A 145 -3.94 -2.04 15.92
CA VAL A 145 -2.78 -1.77 15.07
C VAL A 145 -2.06 -0.55 15.61
N SER A 146 -0.73 -0.65 15.84
CA SER A 146 0.05 0.48 16.35
C SER A 146 0.36 1.50 15.25
N LEU A 147 0.65 2.75 15.65
CA LEU A 147 1.09 3.77 14.69
C LEU A 147 2.40 3.40 13.99
N GLU A 148 3.27 2.63 14.64
CA GLU A 148 4.50 2.12 14.04
C GLU A 148 4.21 1.12 12.91
N MET A 149 3.24 0.22 13.10
CA MET A 149 2.78 -0.69 12.04
C MET A 149 2.21 0.09 10.85
N LEU A 150 1.42 1.14 11.11
CA LEU A 150 0.88 1.98 10.06
C LEU A 150 1.98 2.73 9.30
N LYS A 151 2.96 3.30 10.03
CA LYS A 151 4.11 3.99 9.45
C LYS A 151 4.96 3.05 8.60
N ASP A 152 5.27 1.86 9.12
CA ASP A 152 6.03 0.85 8.39
C ASP A 152 5.31 0.40 7.11
N PHE A 153 4.02 0.07 7.22
CA PHE A 153 3.21 -0.31 6.06
C PHE A 153 3.17 0.80 5.01
N SER A 154 2.75 2.00 5.40
CA SER A 154 2.56 3.13 4.49
C SER A 154 3.85 3.52 3.77
N ASN A 155 4.98 3.57 4.47
CA ASN A 155 6.27 3.93 3.87
C ASN A 155 6.72 2.89 2.84
N ASN A 156 6.71 1.62 3.20
CA ASN A 156 7.20 0.57 2.31
C ASN A 156 6.23 0.29 1.15
N PHE A 157 4.92 0.30 1.41
CA PHE A 157 3.91 0.19 0.36
C PHE A 157 4.05 1.32 -0.67
N LEU A 158 4.19 2.56 -0.20
CA LEU A 158 4.33 3.72 -1.07
C LEU A 158 5.63 3.68 -1.88
N LYS A 159 6.76 3.28 -1.27
CA LYS A 159 8.03 3.08 -1.98
C LYS A 159 7.87 2.06 -3.12
N SER A 160 7.33 0.88 -2.80
CA SER A 160 7.13 -0.19 -3.80
C SER A 160 6.21 0.25 -4.94
N LEU A 161 5.07 0.86 -4.61
CA LEU A 161 4.11 1.35 -5.61
C LEU A 161 4.71 2.42 -6.51
N LYS A 162 5.46 3.38 -5.96
CA LYS A 162 6.10 4.44 -6.74
C LYS A 162 7.15 3.87 -7.69
N SER A 163 8.00 2.96 -7.22
CA SER A 163 8.97 2.28 -8.08
C SER A 163 8.30 1.50 -9.20
N TYR A 164 7.18 0.84 -8.93
CA TYR A 164 6.37 0.18 -9.95
C TYR A 164 5.77 1.18 -10.95
N ALA A 165 5.20 2.27 -10.44
CA ALA A 165 4.63 3.33 -11.26
C ALA A 165 5.67 3.94 -12.22
N SER A 166 6.88 4.22 -11.73
CA SER A 166 8.00 4.72 -12.55
C SER A 166 8.43 3.71 -13.60
N SER A 167 8.52 2.44 -13.26
CA SER A 167 8.83 1.37 -14.22
C SER A 167 7.79 1.32 -15.35
N MET A 168 6.50 1.32 -14.99
CA MET A 168 5.41 1.30 -15.96
C MET A 168 5.37 2.56 -16.83
N PHE A 169 5.61 3.72 -16.23
CA PHE A 169 5.69 4.98 -16.96
C PHE A 169 6.87 4.99 -17.94
N THR A 170 8.07 4.58 -17.51
CA THR A 170 9.25 4.50 -18.40
C THR A 170 9.00 3.59 -19.58
N ARG A 171 8.32 2.45 -19.38
CA ARG A 171 7.94 1.54 -20.48
C ARG A 171 6.94 2.18 -21.43
N PHE A 172 5.94 2.87 -20.88
CA PHE A 172 4.92 3.58 -21.65
C PHE A 172 5.53 4.75 -22.44
N ALA A 173 6.46 5.48 -21.83
CA ALA A 173 7.10 6.68 -22.38
C ALA A 173 8.24 6.37 -23.38
N LYS A 174 8.58 5.09 -23.65
CA LYS A 174 9.59 4.74 -24.67
C LYS A 174 9.25 5.28 -26.07
N ASP A 175 7.97 5.54 -26.32
CA ASP A 175 7.48 6.10 -27.59
C ASP A 175 7.33 7.64 -27.55
N TRP A 176 7.66 8.28 -26.43
CA TRP A 176 7.59 9.73 -26.19
C TRP A 176 8.95 10.31 -25.82
N ASP A 177 9.10 11.63 -25.92
CA ASP A 177 10.34 12.34 -25.57
C ASP A 177 10.58 12.25 -24.04
N TYR A 178 11.23 11.17 -23.63
CA TYR A 178 11.46 10.80 -22.24
C TYR A 178 12.43 11.77 -21.55
N SER A 179 12.05 12.28 -20.38
CA SER A 179 12.96 12.95 -19.44
C SER A 179 12.85 12.34 -18.04
N GLU A 180 13.95 12.33 -17.28
CA GLU A 180 13.93 11.91 -15.87
C GLU A 180 13.00 12.81 -15.03
N GLU A 181 12.84 14.08 -15.43
CA GLU A 181 11.90 15.02 -14.83
C GLU A 181 10.45 14.56 -15.00
N ALA A 182 10.07 14.05 -16.17
CA ALA A 182 8.72 13.54 -16.42
C ALA A 182 8.40 12.30 -15.57
N ALA A 183 9.38 11.40 -15.38
CA ALA A 183 9.21 10.25 -14.50
C ALA A 183 9.01 10.68 -13.03
N LYS A 184 9.80 11.65 -12.54
CA LYS A 184 9.63 12.23 -11.19
C LYS A 184 8.31 12.96 -11.01
N GLU A 185 7.79 13.60 -12.07
CA GLU A 185 6.48 14.23 -12.02
C GLU A 185 5.36 13.17 -11.96
N PHE A 186 5.47 12.08 -12.73
CA PHE A 186 4.54 10.96 -12.66
C PHE A 186 4.55 10.26 -11.29
N GLU A 187 5.72 10.11 -10.64
CA GLU A 187 5.80 9.59 -9.27
C GLU A 187 4.98 10.41 -8.25
N LYS A 188 4.89 11.72 -8.45
CA LYS A 188 4.04 12.59 -7.61
C LYS A 188 2.55 12.35 -7.87
N LEU A 189 2.19 11.92 -9.08
CA LEU A 189 0.82 11.55 -9.46
C LEU A 189 0.43 10.15 -9.00
N ALA A 190 1.42 9.25 -8.83
CA ALA A 190 1.24 7.92 -8.24
C ALA A 190 1.25 7.99 -6.70
N ASN A 191 0.31 8.73 -6.14
CA ASN A 191 0.15 8.90 -4.70
C ASN A 191 -1.24 8.42 -4.28
N PRO A 192 -1.38 7.18 -3.79
CA PRO A 192 -2.67 6.62 -3.44
C PRO A 192 -3.29 7.42 -2.28
N LEU A 193 -4.58 7.74 -2.41
CA LEU A 193 -5.37 8.48 -1.43
C LEU A 193 -6.12 7.51 -0.51
N LEU A 194 -6.13 7.80 0.78
CA LEU A 194 -6.96 7.09 1.75
C LEU A 194 -8.39 7.62 1.67
N THR A 195 -9.34 6.75 1.29
CA THR A 195 -10.72 7.15 0.96
C THR A 195 -11.76 6.80 2.03
N GLY A 196 -11.33 6.11 3.09
CA GLY A 196 -12.11 5.82 4.30
C GLY A 196 -11.28 5.08 5.35
N SER A 197 -11.62 5.23 6.64
CA SER A 197 -11.04 4.47 7.75
C SER A 197 -12.12 4.09 8.79
N SER A 198 -12.01 2.91 9.41
CA SER A 198 -12.94 2.45 10.47
C SER A 198 -12.21 2.18 11.79
N ILE A 199 -12.83 2.48 12.94
CA ILE A 199 -12.23 2.28 14.27
C ILE A 199 -12.52 0.85 14.76
N GLY A 200 -11.47 0.13 15.19
CA GLY A 200 -11.52 -1.24 15.76
C GLY A 200 -10.54 -2.23 15.11
N SER A 201 -10.15 -1.94 13.86
CA SER A 201 -9.09 -2.57 13.05
C SER A 201 -8.77 -1.55 11.96
N PHE A 202 -7.50 -1.28 11.61
CA PHE A 202 -7.21 -0.27 10.57
C PHE A 202 -7.61 -0.83 9.20
N LYS A 203 -8.89 -0.65 8.85
CA LYS A 203 -9.44 -0.83 7.52
C LYS A 203 -9.30 0.49 6.81
N PHE A 204 -8.77 0.46 5.60
CA PHE A 204 -8.57 1.64 4.79
C PHE A 204 -8.68 1.26 3.33
N SER A 205 -9.02 2.23 2.50
CA SER A 205 -9.17 1.98 1.07
C SER A 205 -8.28 2.92 0.30
N LEU A 206 -7.49 2.36 -0.62
CA LEU A 206 -6.55 3.11 -1.43
C LEU A 206 -7.03 3.18 -2.87
N ALA A 207 -7.08 4.38 -3.42
CA ALA A 207 -7.29 4.62 -4.86
C ALA A 207 -6.23 5.60 -5.34
N ASN A 208 -5.82 5.50 -6.61
CA ASN A 208 -5.05 6.60 -7.20
C ASN A 208 -5.99 7.74 -7.59
N ASP A 209 -5.48 8.97 -7.58
CA ASP A 209 -6.20 10.08 -8.18
C ASP A 209 -6.44 9.80 -9.67
N PHE A 210 -7.65 10.07 -10.16
CA PHE A 210 -8.06 9.90 -11.56
C PHE A 210 -8.57 11.20 -12.18
N LEU A 211 -8.51 12.32 -11.44
CA LEU A 211 -8.85 13.62 -12.00
C LEU A 211 -7.88 13.97 -13.11
N SER A 212 -8.44 14.36 -14.24
CA SER A 212 -7.70 14.90 -15.38
C SER A 212 -7.35 16.36 -15.07
N ARG A 213 -6.07 16.68 -15.22
CA ARG A 213 -5.59 18.06 -15.22
C ARG A 213 -5.73 18.64 -16.62
N GLU A 214 -5.89 19.95 -16.71
CA GLU A 214 -6.01 20.64 -18.00
C GLU A 214 -4.74 20.41 -18.83
N GLY A 215 -4.91 19.89 -20.05
CA GLY A 215 -3.80 19.52 -20.95
C GLY A 215 -3.16 18.14 -20.71
N GLU A 216 -3.69 17.33 -19.78
CA GLU A 216 -3.18 15.97 -19.53
C GLU A 216 -3.63 14.97 -20.61
N ASP A 217 -2.70 14.17 -21.12
CA ASP A 217 -2.97 13.17 -22.17
C ASP A 217 -3.84 12.00 -21.66
N ASP A 218 -4.80 11.58 -22.49
CA ASP A 218 -5.76 10.52 -22.15
C ASP A 218 -5.08 9.18 -21.81
N LYS A 219 -3.94 8.85 -22.41
CA LYS A 219 -3.19 7.63 -22.09
C LYS A 219 -2.47 7.75 -20.75
N ILE A 220 -1.92 8.93 -20.40
CA ILE A 220 -1.38 9.19 -19.06
C ILE A 220 -2.49 9.08 -18.02
N LYS A 221 -3.66 9.65 -18.30
CA LYS A 221 -4.85 9.54 -17.44
C LYS A 221 -5.25 8.07 -17.22
N GLN A 222 -5.26 7.25 -18.27
CA GLN A 222 -5.53 5.81 -18.14
C GLN A 222 -4.46 5.08 -17.33
N LEU A 223 -3.17 5.39 -17.53
CA LEU A 223 -2.09 4.80 -16.75
C LEU A 223 -2.21 5.16 -15.26
N LYS A 224 -2.39 6.46 -14.97
CA LYS A 224 -2.58 7.00 -13.61
C LYS A 224 -3.78 6.36 -12.92
N SER A 225 -4.93 6.30 -13.59
CA SER A 225 -6.17 5.79 -13.00
C SER A 225 -6.10 4.32 -12.59
N ASN A 226 -5.27 3.52 -13.28
CA ASN A 226 -5.24 2.07 -13.12
C ASN A 226 -3.96 1.56 -12.42
N ILE A 227 -3.02 2.44 -12.05
CA ILE A 227 -1.71 2.00 -11.56
C ILE A 227 -1.80 1.23 -10.23
N VAL A 228 -2.68 1.66 -9.32
CA VAL A 228 -2.90 1.00 -8.02
C VAL A 228 -3.56 -0.37 -8.20
N GLU A 229 -4.53 -0.47 -9.12
CA GLU A 229 -5.18 -1.74 -9.47
C GLU A 229 -4.19 -2.72 -10.11
N LYS A 230 -3.41 -2.26 -11.11
CA LYS A 230 -2.38 -3.09 -11.75
C LYS A 230 -1.30 -3.52 -10.76
N TYR A 231 -0.85 -2.61 -9.89
CA TYR A 231 0.10 -2.94 -8.83
C TYR A 231 -0.48 -3.98 -7.87
N HIS A 232 -1.73 -3.80 -7.45
CA HIS A 232 -2.40 -4.75 -6.57
C HIS A 232 -2.41 -6.16 -7.17
N THR A 233 -2.93 -6.29 -8.39
CA THR A 233 -3.15 -7.57 -9.07
C THR A 233 -1.83 -8.24 -9.48
N ASN A 234 -0.88 -7.48 -10.04
CA ASN A 234 0.33 -8.07 -10.62
C ASN A 234 1.46 -8.25 -9.62
N ILE A 235 1.53 -7.38 -8.61
CA ILE A 235 2.68 -7.27 -7.70
C ILE A 235 2.27 -7.59 -6.25
N PHE A 236 1.28 -6.88 -5.72
CA PHE A 236 1.01 -6.87 -4.29
C PHE A 236 0.44 -8.20 -3.78
N ILE A 237 -0.56 -8.75 -4.46
CA ILE A 237 -1.19 -10.03 -4.09
C ILE A 237 -0.48 -11.24 -4.68
N ASN A 238 0.52 -11.03 -5.52
CA ASN A 238 1.28 -12.12 -6.14
C ASN A 238 1.89 -13.02 -5.05
N PRO A 239 1.66 -14.35 -5.11
CA PRO A 239 2.18 -15.29 -4.11
C PRO A 239 3.69 -15.49 -4.19
N LEU A 240 4.32 -15.07 -5.31
CA LEU A 240 5.74 -15.24 -5.60
C LEU A 240 6.18 -16.70 -5.55
N ASP A 241 5.40 -17.58 -6.17
CA ASP A 241 5.85 -18.94 -6.48
C ASP A 241 6.99 -18.93 -7.51
N THR A 242 7.60 -20.09 -7.74
CA THR A 242 8.79 -20.19 -8.59
C THR A 242 8.52 -19.74 -10.03
N GLU A 243 7.32 -19.99 -10.57
CA GLU A 243 6.95 -19.59 -11.92
C GLU A 243 6.73 -18.08 -12.01
N SER A 244 6.00 -17.51 -11.04
CA SER A 244 5.74 -16.08 -10.93
C SER A 244 7.05 -15.28 -10.82
N ILE A 245 8.01 -15.75 -10.03
CA ILE A 245 9.33 -15.12 -9.91
C ILE A 245 10.06 -15.11 -11.25
N GLN A 246 10.00 -16.20 -12.03
CA GLN A 246 10.63 -16.26 -13.35
C GLN A 246 9.99 -15.29 -14.35
N ILE A 247 8.66 -15.13 -14.30
CA ILE A 247 7.95 -14.16 -15.13
C ILE A 247 8.39 -12.75 -14.77
N LEU A 248 8.38 -12.41 -13.47
CA LEU A 248 8.79 -11.08 -12.99
C LEU A 248 10.24 -10.75 -13.36
N LYS A 249 11.17 -11.70 -13.25
CA LYS A 249 12.58 -11.50 -13.67
C LYS A 249 12.78 -11.33 -15.17
N LYS A 250 11.84 -11.81 -16.00
CA LYS A 250 11.84 -11.53 -17.44
C LYS A 250 11.21 -10.18 -17.74
N GLU A 251 10.23 -9.79 -16.95
CA GLU A 251 9.49 -8.55 -17.13
C GLU A 251 10.25 -7.33 -16.63
N PHE A 252 10.96 -7.41 -15.51
CA PHE A 252 11.64 -6.30 -14.84
C PHE A 252 13.16 -6.51 -14.80
N SER A 253 13.90 -5.41 -14.94
CA SER A 253 15.35 -5.38 -14.70
C SER A 253 15.68 -5.60 -13.23
N ASP A 254 16.91 -6.02 -12.93
CA ASP A 254 17.36 -6.25 -11.55
C ASP A 254 17.19 -5.01 -10.66
N LYS A 255 17.45 -3.82 -11.20
CA LYS A 255 17.21 -2.55 -10.49
C LYS A 255 15.73 -2.37 -10.15
N GLU A 256 14.84 -2.55 -11.13
CA GLU A 256 13.39 -2.44 -10.91
C GLU A 256 12.90 -3.50 -9.92
N ILE A 257 13.39 -4.74 -10.02
CA ILE A 257 13.08 -5.81 -9.06
C ILE A 257 13.48 -5.38 -7.65
N ASN A 258 14.69 -4.86 -7.47
CA ASN A 258 15.15 -4.43 -6.16
C ASN A 258 14.30 -3.27 -5.61
N ASP A 259 14.04 -2.24 -6.43
CA ASP A 259 13.31 -1.06 -6.00
C ASP A 259 11.84 -1.37 -5.68
N ILE A 260 11.19 -2.25 -6.46
CA ILE A 260 9.80 -2.66 -6.26
C ILE A 260 9.70 -3.66 -5.10
N PHE A 261 10.46 -4.75 -5.12
CA PHE A 261 10.20 -5.90 -4.26
C PHE A 261 10.93 -5.85 -2.92
N ARG A 262 12.05 -5.13 -2.78
CA ARG A 262 12.73 -5.01 -1.48
C ARG A 262 11.82 -4.40 -0.40
N PRO A 263 11.16 -3.23 -0.60
CA PRO A 263 10.20 -2.72 0.39
C PRO A 263 8.99 -3.65 0.56
N LEU A 264 8.53 -4.31 -0.51
CA LEU A 264 7.40 -5.25 -0.44
C LEU A 264 7.71 -6.48 0.41
N THR A 265 8.92 -7.03 0.31
CA THR A 265 9.36 -8.19 1.09
C THR A 265 9.39 -7.92 2.59
N ARG A 266 9.54 -6.66 3.02
CA ARG A 266 9.48 -6.27 4.44
C ARG A 266 8.07 -6.37 5.00
N ILE A 267 7.12 -5.73 4.34
CA ILE A 267 5.74 -5.66 4.82
C ILE A 267 5.01 -7.00 4.70
N LYS A 268 5.45 -7.86 3.77
CA LYS A 268 4.98 -9.25 3.63
C LYS A 268 5.89 -10.29 4.31
N ALA A 269 6.95 -9.89 5.04
CA ALA A 269 7.88 -10.82 5.68
C ALA A 269 7.15 -11.75 6.66
N LYS A 270 7.58 -13.01 6.81
CA LYS A 270 6.98 -13.98 7.76
C LYS A 270 6.91 -13.43 9.18
N ASN A 271 7.92 -12.69 9.63
CA ASN A 271 8.02 -12.08 10.95
C ASN A 271 7.48 -10.64 11.04
N SER A 272 6.84 -10.10 9.99
CA SER A 272 6.23 -8.77 10.08
C SER A 272 5.18 -8.73 11.18
N ALA A 273 5.18 -7.63 11.95
CA ALA A 273 4.34 -7.41 13.13
C ALA A 273 2.82 -7.35 12.81
N TYR A 274 2.45 -7.28 11.53
CA TYR A 274 1.07 -7.23 11.06
C TYR A 274 0.82 -8.10 9.83
N LYS A 275 -0.41 -8.59 9.69
CA LYS A 275 -0.97 -9.25 8.50
C LYS A 275 -1.71 -8.21 7.67
N ILE A 276 -1.58 -8.33 6.35
CA ILE A 276 -2.30 -7.49 5.40
C ILE A 276 -3.37 -8.36 4.74
N GLY A 277 -4.60 -7.89 4.74
CA GLY A 277 -5.69 -8.46 3.95
C GLY A 277 -6.29 -7.43 3.01
N TYR A 278 -7.09 -7.90 2.07
CA TYR A 278 -7.94 -7.08 1.22
C TYR A 278 -9.33 -7.70 1.11
N TYR A 279 -10.31 -6.93 0.69
CA TYR A 279 -11.66 -7.43 0.40
C TYR A 279 -11.81 -7.65 -1.10
N ASP A 280 -12.24 -8.85 -1.47
CA ASP A 280 -12.68 -9.16 -2.83
C ASP A 280 -13.86 -8.27 -3.22
N THR A 281 -13.79 -7.66 -4.40
CA THR A 281 -14.84 -6.76 -4.92
C THR A 281 -16.14 -7.48 -5.20
N ASP A 282 -16.08 -8.78 -5.52
CA ASP A 282 -17.26 -9.53 -5.95
C ASP A 282 -18.07 -10.07 -4.76
N ASN A 283 -17.36 -10.60 -3.75
CA ASN A 283 -17.99 -11.32 -2.64
C ASN A 283 -17.81 -10.63 -1.28
N TYR A 284 -17.07 -9.51 -1.21
CA TYR A 284 -16.70 -8.83 0.03
C TYR A 284 -16.03 -9.75 1.06
N ASN A 285 -15.43 -10.84 0.59
CA ASN A 285 -14.69 -11.76 1.43
C ASN A 285 -13.31 -11.20 1.73
N LYS A 286 -12.92 -11.24 3.01
CA LYS A 286 -11.58 -10.86 3.44
C LYS A 286 -10.58 -11.94 3.03
N ILE A 287 -9.59 -11.58 2.24
CA ILE A 287 -8.50 -12.44 1.79
C ILE A 287 -7.19 -11.92 2.38
N PHE A 288 -6.43 -12.79 3.06
CA PHE A 288 -5.11 -12.42 3.55
C PHE A 288 -4.06 -12.62 2.47
N ILE A 289 -3.17 -11.62 2.35
CA ILE A 289 -2.08 -11.65 1.40
C ILE A 289 -1.03 -12.67 1.88
N PRO A 290 -0.54 -13.56 1.00
CA PRO A 290 0.51 -14.51 1.35
C PRO A 290 1.77 -13.81 1.87
N ARG A 291 2.34 -14.37 2.94
CA ARG A 291 3.65 -13.95 3.45
C ARG A 291 4.75 -14.41 2.50
N ILE A 292 5.82 -13.63 2.41
CA ILE A 292 7.02 -13.94 1.64
C ILE A 292 8.01 -14.64 2.56
N ALA A 293 8.35 -15.88 2.22
CA ALA A 293 9.39 -16.64 2.88
C ALA A 293 10.78 -16.18 2.41
N THR A 294 11.80 -16.43 3.24
CA THR A 294 13.21 -16.10 2.92
C THR A 294 13.67 -16.76 1.62
N GLU A 295 13.23 -17.98 1.33
CA GLU A 295 13.54 -18.68 0.08
C GLU A 295 12.99 -17.96 -1.17
N GLN A 296 11.78 -17.40 -1.08
CA GLN A 296 11.20 -16.60 -2.16
C GLN A 296 11.96 -15.30 -2.32
N LYS A 297 12.32 -14.66 -1.20
CA LYS A 297 13.14 -13.45 -1.19
C LYS A 297 14.50 -13.68 -1.88
N LYS A 298 15.22 -14.76 -1.53
CA LYS A 298 16.49 -15.17 -2.15
C LYS A 298 16.37 -15.38 -3.66
N LYS A 299 15.29 -16.03 -4.10
CA LYS A 299 15.05 -16.29 -5.53
C LYS A 299 14.69 -15.04 -6.32
N LEU A 300 14.03 -14.07 -5.70
CA LEU A 300 13.51 -12.88 -6.36
C LEU A 300 14.54 -11.76 -6.42
N LEU A 301 15.10 -11.36 -5.28
CA LEU A 301 15.95 -10.17 -5.21
C LEU A 301 17.34 -10.47 -5.80
N PRO A 302 17.88 -9.57 -6.64
CA PRO A 302 19.27 -9.66 -7.07
C PRO A 302 20.17 -9.41 -5.86
N ILE A 303 21.14 -10.29 -5.66
CA ILE A 303 22.11 -10.16 -4.58
C ILE A 303 23.26 -9.33 -5.12
N VAL A 304 23.38 -8.10 -4.63
CA VAL A 304 24.53 -7.24 -4.89
C VAL A 304 25.54 -7.51 -3.78
N GLU A 305 26.56 -8.33 -4.06
CA GLU A 305 27.70 -8.48 -3.14
C GLU A 305 28.49 -7.18 -3.15
N ILE A 306 28.40 -6.44 -2.05
CA ILE A 306 29.14 -5.19 -1.88
C ILE A 306 30.49 -5.53 -1.26
N ASN A 307 31.54 -5.00 -1.86
CA ASN A 307 32.86 -5.18 -1.28
C ASN A 307 32.95 -4.37 0.02
N LYS A 308 33.54 -4.96 1.07
CA LYS A 308 33.64 -4.33 2.41
C LYS A 308 34.32 -2.95 2.37
N ASP A 309 35.16 -2.72 1.35
CA ASP A 309 35.85 -1.46 1.09
C ASP A 309 34.95 -0.34 0.52
N GLU A 310 33.76 -0.67 0.02
CA GLU A 310 32.79 0.29 -0.55
C GLU A 310 31.85 0.86 0.52
N ILE A 311 31.67 0.13 1.62
CA ILE A 311 30.87 0.56 2.77
C ILE A 311 31.65 1.65 3.51
N GLY A 312 31.24 2.92 3.28
CA GLY A 312 31.87 4.12 3.85
C GLY A 312 32.77 4.91 2.90
N ARG A 313 32.92 4.51 1.62
CA ARG A 313 33.76 5.22 0.63
C ARG A 313 33.02 5.93 -0.51
N LEU A 314 31.68 5.87 -0.56
CA LEU A 314 30.89 6.53 -1.60
C LEU A 314 30.85 8.07 -1.38
N GLU A 315 32.00 8.72 -1.57
CA GLU A 315 32.09 10.15 -1.87
C GLU A 315 31.98 10.32 -3.39
N SER A 316 30.84 10.79 -3.90
CA SER A 316 30.79 11.26 -5.29
C SER A 316 31.54 12.59 -5.38
N SER A 317 32.86 12.55 -5.63
CA SER A 317 33.65 13.77 -5.80
C SER A 317 33.46 14.33 -7.22
N ILE A 318 32.65 15.40 -7.38
CA ILE A 318 32.71 16.21 -8.60
C ILE A 318 33.95 17.10 -8.50
N VAL A 319 35.04 16.70 -9.16
CA VAL A 319 36.31 17.45 -9.16
C VAL A 319 36.30 18.45 -10.31
N HIS A 320 36.19 19.74 -10.01
CA HIS A 320 36.48 20.77 -10.99
C HIS A 320 38.00 21.06 -11.00
N ARG A 321 38.72 20.55 -12.02
CA ARG A 321 40.10 20.98 -12.29
C ARG A 321 40.07 22.35 -12.97
N ARG A 322 40.64 23.38 -12.31
CA ARG A 322 41.15 24.56 -13.02
C ARG A 322 42.67 24.53 -12.97
N GLU A 323 43.30 24.50 -14.13
CA GLU A 323 44.72 24.80 -14.24
C GLU A 323 44.88 26.32 -14.09
N LEU A 324 45.45 26.74 -12.96
CA LEU A 324 46.00 28.09 -12.84
C LEU A 324 47.43 28.06 -13.38
N SER A 325 47.78 29.09 -14.14
CA SER A 325 49.04 29.29 -14.88
C SER A 325 50.32 29.34 -14.04
N SER A 326 50.30 28.89 -12.79
CA SER A 326 51.42 28.86 -11.85
C SER A 326 51.71 27.49 -11.22
N GLY A 327 51.19 26.40 -11.79
CA GLY A 327 51.64 25.04 -11.47
C GLY A 327 51.23 24.49 -10.10
N LYS A 328 50.38 25.19 -9.33
CA LYS A 328 49.75 24.65 -8.12
C LYS A 328 48.27 24.36 -8.35
N VAL A 329 47.92 23.08 -8.29
CA VAL A 329 46.53 22.60 -8.30
C VAL A 329 45.94 22.81 -6.90
N SER A 330 44.97 23.71 -6.74
CA SER A 330 44.17 23.75 -5.51
C SER A 330 42.96 22.83 -5.64
N LYS A 331 42.81 21.90 -4.69
CA LYS A 331 41.58 21.11 -4.50
C LYS A 331 40.68 21.89 -3.54
N GLN A 332 39.46 22.19 -3.94
CA GLN A 332 38.44 22.71 -3.03
C GLN A 332 37.23 21.80 -3.12
N THR A 333 36.96 21.08 -2.04
CA THR A 333 35.78 20.24 -1.86
C THR A 333 34.58 21.15 -1.64
N ILE A 334 33.57 21.07 -2.50
CA ILE A 334 32.42 21.98 -2.46
C ILE A 334 31.31 21.46 -1.52
N ILE A 335 31.06 20.14 -1.48
CA ILE A 335 30.10 19.49 -0.56
C ILE A 335 30.56 18.05 -0.31
N SER A 336 30.45 17.57 0.93
CA SER A 336 30.55 16.15 1.32
C SER A 336 29.18 15.67 1.83
N GLU A 337 28.57 14.69 1.16
CA GLU A 337 27.38 14.01 1.69
C GLU A 337 27.81 12.65 2.26
N GLU A 338 27.73 12.51 3.59
CA GLU A 338 27.96 11.25 4.28
C GLU A 338 26.79 10.29 4.02
N LEU A 339 27.11 9.02 3.77
CA LEU A 339 26.12 7.96 3.59
C LEU A 339 25.40 7.69 4.92
N LYS A 340 24.22 8.31 5.09
CA LYS A 340 23.46 8.28 6.35
C LYS A 340 22.87 6.91 6.69
N SER A 341 22.46 6.14 5.68
CA SER A 341 21.92 4.80 5.89
C SER A 341 22.06 3.96 4.62
N TYR A 342 22.21 2.65 4.77
CA TYR A 342 22.37 1.74 3.65
C TYR A 342 21.97 0.31 3.99
N GLU A 343 21.17 -0.31 3.11
CA GLU A 343 20.58 -1.61 3.35
C GLU A 343 21.04 -2.61 2.29
N PHE A 344 21.49 -3.79 2.74
CA PHE A 344 21.93 -4.88 1.88
C PHE A 344 21.65 -6.25 2.48
N GLU A 345 21.79 -7.27 1.65
CA GLU A 345 21.72 -8.65 2.08
C GLU A 345 23.06 -9.35 1.88
N GLN A 346 23.34 -10.34 2.72
CA GLN A 346 24.53 -11.15 2.63
C GLN A 346 24.21 -12.63 2.73
N LEU A 347 24.78 -13.42 1.81
CA LEU A 347 24.76 -14.87 1.89
C LEU A 347 25.88 -15.36 2.80
N ILE A 348 25.54 -16.29 3.68
CA ILE A 348 26.49 -16.95 4.58
C ILE A 348 26.42 -18.45 4.38
N LYS A 349 27.61 -19.06 4.23
CA LYS A 349 27.82 -20.51 4.04
C LYS A 349 28.24 -21.23 5.30
N GLU A 350 28.60 -20.49 6.34
CA GLU A 350 29.20 -21.03 7.57
C GLU A 350 28.83 -20.16 8.77
N ILE A 351 28.47 -20.79 9.89
CA ILE A 351 28.28 -20.11 11.18
C ILE A 351 29.59 -20.24 11.96
N THR A 352 30.20 -19.11 12.35
CA THR A 352 31.49 -19.08 13.05
C THR A 352 31.33 -18.52 14.48
N PRO A 353 30.80 -19.29 15.43
CA PRO A 353 30.63 -18.85 16.82
C PRO A 353 31.99 -18.75 17.54
N LYS A 354 32.16 -17.74 18.40
CA LYS A 354 33.46 -17.43 19.03
C LYS A 354 34.06 -18.56 19.88
N ASN A 355 33.22 -19.33 20.56
CA ASN A 355 33.63 -20.34 21.55
C ASN A 355 33.32 -21.78 21.12
N TYR A 356 32.92 -22.00 19.87
CA TYR A 356 32.52 -23.31 19.38
C TYR A 356 33.09 -23.56 17.98
N SER A 357 33.07 -24.82 17.54
CA SER A 357 33.47 -25.16 16.17
C SER A 357 32.51 -24.55 15.17
N SER A 358 33.05 -24.07 14.05
CA SER A 358 32.24 -23.57 12.96
C SER A 358 31.32 -24.64 12.40
N VAL A 359 30.14 -24.22 11.95
CA VAL A 359 29.13 -25.10 11.35
C VAL A 359 28.98 -24.73 9.88
N ILE A 360 29.41 -25.62 8.99
CA ILE A 360 29.21 -25.48 7.54
C ILE A 360 27.74 -25.77 7.23
N LEU A 361 27.14 -24.89 6.43
CA LEU A 361 25.74 -25.00 6.04
C LEU A 361 25.60 -25.72 4.70
N ASN A 362 24.61 -26.60 4.60
CA ASN A 362 24.22 -27.28 3.38
C ASN A 362 23.64 -26.31 2.34
N GLU A 363 22.97 -25.26 2.83
CA GLU A 363 22.37 -24.20 2.04
C GLU A 363 22.76 -22.85 2.64
N GLU A 364 22.99 -21.86 1.78
CA GLU A 364 23.32 -20.51 2.23
C GLU A 364 22.13 -19.87 2.93
N ILE A 365 22.39 -19.18 4.04
CA ILE A 365 21.40 -18.35 4.73
C ILE A 365 21.55 -16.89 4.31
N LEU A 366 20.43 -16.17 4.26
CA LEU A 366 20.39 -14.77 3.86
C LEU A 366 20.24 -13.88 5.10
N LEU A 367 21.26 -13.08 5.39
CA LEU A 367 21.18 -12.04 6.39
C LEU A 367 20.67 -10.73 5.79
N ASN A 368 19.88 -10.00 6.57
CA ASN A 368 19.53 -8.61 6.26
C ASN A 368 20.39 -7.68 7.11
N ILE A 369 21.05 -6.72 6.46
CA ILE A 369 21.95 -5.78 7.11
C ILE A 369 21.51 -4.36 6.76
N ASN A 370 21.25 -3.56 7.78
CA ASN A 370 20.97 -2.13 7.67
C ASN A 370 22.06 -1.36 8.40
N PHE A 371 22.80 -0.54 7.68
CA PHE A 371 23.73 0.42 8.24
C PHE A 371 23.00 1.76 8.45
N ASP A 372 23.22 2.36 9.60
CA ASP A 372 22.77 3.70 9.96
C ASP A 372 23.94 4.45 10.61
N SER A 373 24.16 5.71 10.23
CA SER A 373 25.30 6.48 10.70
C SER A 373 25.26 6.77 12.21
N GLU A 374 24.09 6.71 12.84
CA GLU A 374 23.94 6.94 14.28
C GLU A 374 24.08 5.63 15.08
N ASN A 375 23.51 4.54 14.56
CA ASN A 375 23.34 3.29 15.30
C ASN A 375 24.30 2.15 14.86
N GLY A 376 25.01 2.31 13.75
CA GLY A 376 25.90 1.30 13.19
C GLY A 376 25.16 0.27 12.33
N PHE A 377 25.54 -0.99 12.44
CA PHE A 377 24.99 -2.12 11.68
C PHE A 377 23.93 -2.85 12.50
N ASP A 378 22.70 -2.78 12.01
CA ASP A 378 21.58 -3.62 12.42
C ASP A 378 21.52 -4.85 11.51
N MET A 379 21.82 -6.02 12.08
CA MET A 379 21.82 -7.30 11.38
C MET A 379 20.69 -8.18 11.90
N SER A 380 19.98 -8.82 10.98
CA SER A 380 18.89 -9.74 11.34
C SER A 380 18.87 -11.00 10.49
N PHE A 381 18.45 -12.09 11.13
CA PHE A 381 18.13 -13.34 10.48
C PHE A 381 16.66 -13.71 10.75
N PRO A 382 15.75 -13.40 9.79
CA PRO A 382 14.30 -13.47 10.03
C PRO A 382 13.76 -14.86 10.32
N ASP A 383 14.40 -15.92 9.81
CA ASP A 383 13.90 -17.29 9.96
C ASP A 383 13.89 -17.78 11.43
N PHE A 384 14.67 -17.14 12.31
CA PHE A 384 14.76 -17.42 13.75
C PHE A 384 14.45 -16.20 14.63
N ASP A 385 13.96 -15.12 14.02
CA ASP A 385 13.72 -13.83 14.68
C ASP A 385 14.93 -13.30 15.47
N LEU A 386 16.13 -13.51 14.93
CA LEU A 386 17.38 -13.07 15.57
C LEU A 386 17.80 -11.70 15.04
N LYS A 387 18.27 -10.85 15.95
CA LYS A 387 18.70 -9.49 15.64
C LYS A 387 19.88 -9.06 16.51
N THR A 388 20.82 -8.32 15.93
CA THR A 388 21.96 -7.71 16.63
C THR A 388 22.22 -6.32 16.09
N ILE A 389 22.62 -5.39 16.96
CA ILE A 389 23.06 -4.05 16.58
C ILE A 389 24.49 -3.87 17.07
N ASP A 390 25.38 -3.42 16.19
CA ASP A 390 26.77 -3.11 16.55
C ASP A 390 27.35 -1.99 15.68
N THR A 391 28.21 -1.15 16.26
CA THR A 391 28.91 -0.10 15.51
C THR A 391 29.96 -0.65 14.54
N GLU A 392 30.45 -1.88 14.77
CA GLU A 392 31.38 -2.57 13.88
C GLU A 392 30.72 -3.77 13.21
N TYR A 393 30.79 -3.81 11.89
CA TYR A 393 30.21 -4.87 11.08
C TYR A 393 30.64 -6.28 11.52
N GLN A 394 31.96 -6.53 11.67
CA GLN A 394 32.43 -7.88 12.01
C GLN A 394 31.98 -8.31 13.41
N ARG A 395 31.98 -7.38 14.38
CA ARG A 395 31.54 -7.67 15.75
C ARG A 395 30.03 -7.96 15.80
N GLY A 396 29.23 -7.25 15.00
CA GLY A 396 27.81 -7.56 14.82
C GLY A 396 27.59 -8.96 14.24
N LEU A 397 28.35 -9.32 13.20
CA LEU A 397 28.27 -10.62 12.53
C LEU A 397 28.65 -11.76 13.49
N ASP A 398 29.71 -11.59 14.27
CA ASP A 398 30.18 -12.58 15.25
C ASP A 398 29.12 -12.81 16.34
N LYS A 399 28.51 -11.72 16.85
CA LYS A 399 27.40 -11.80 17.82
C LYS A 399 26.19 -12.52 17.25
N LEU A 400 25.79 -12.19 16.02
CA LEU A 400 24.65 -12.84 15.37
C LEU A 400 24.92 -14.33 15.14
N SER A 401 26.15 -14.68 14.75
CA SER A 401 26.59 -16.07 14.59
C SER A 401 26.53 -16.84 15.90
N GLU A 402 26.93 -16.22 17.02
CA GLU A 402 26.83 -16.81 18.35
C GLU A 402 25.37 -17.02 18.78
N LEU A 403 24.51 -16.01 18.59
CA LEU A 403 23.07 -16.13 18.89
C LEU A 403 22.39 -17.22 18.06
N LEU A 404 22.69 -17.27 16.76
CA LEU A 404 22.16 -18.29 15.86
C LEU A 404 22.59 -19.69 16.28
N TYR A 405 23.87 -19.87 16.60
CA TYR A 405 24.38 -21.14 17.09
C TYR A 405 23.68 -21.59 18.39
N LEU A 406 23.54 -20.70 19.37
CA LEU A 406 22.87 -21.00 20.63
C LEU A 406 21.38 -21.36 20.45
N LYS A 407 20.68 -20.62 19.58
CA LYS A 407 19.28 -20.89 19.25
C LYS A 407 19.11 -22.26 18.56
N ILE A 408 20.03 -22.63 17.66
CA ILE A 408 20.03 -23.96 17.02
C ILE A 408 20.18 -25.06 18.07
N ILE A 409 21.14 -24.93 18.98
CA ILE A 409 21.34 -25.91 20.07
C ILE A 409 20.08 -26.02 20.92
N GLN A 410 19.52 -24.89 21.34
CA GLN A 410 18.31 -24.85 22.17
C GLN A 410 17.14 -25.61 21.53
N ILE A 411 16.95 -25.49 20.22
CA ILE A 411 15.89 -26.20 19.49
C ILE A 411 16.24 -27.67 19.27
N ALA A 412 17.52 -27.99 19.06
CA ALA A 412 17.98 -29.36 18.89
C ALA A 412 17.76 -30.17 20.18
N GLU A 413 18.13 -29.61 21.34
CA GLU A 413 18.04 -30.27 22.66
C GLU A 413 16.61 -30.57 23.15
N LYS A 414 15.59 -29.93 22.56
CA LYS A 414 14.19 -30.18 22.94
C LYS A 414 13.63 -31.47 22.37
N ASP A 415 13.07 -32.31 23.23
CA ASP A 415 12.33 -33.51 22.83
C ASP A 415 10.92 -33.18 22.30
N VAL A 416 10.29 -32.15 22.87
CA VAL A 416 8.96 -31.66 22.49
C VAL A 416 9.08 -30.21 22.03
N ARG A 417 8.55 -29.92 20.84
CA ARG A 417 8.60 -28.60 20.19
C ARG A 417 7.16 -28.12 19.97
N ASP A 418 6.94 -26.82 20.14
CA ASP A 418 5.69 -26.20 19.69
C ASP A 418 5.68 -26.03 18.15
N ASP A 419 4.59 -25.51 17.59
CA ASP A 419 4.45 -25.34 16.14
C ASP A 419 5.52 -24.41 15.53
N ILE A 420 5.98 -23.39 16.27
CA ILE A 420 6.99 -22.45 15.81
C ILE A 420 8.36 -23.14 15.83
N GLU A 421 8.69 -23.78 16.94
CA GLU A 421 9.95 -24.50 17.14
C GLU A 421 10.07 -25.71 16.22
N GLN A 422 8.95 -26.35 15.88
CA GLN A 422 8.92 -27.43 14.90
C GLN A 422 9.24 -26.91 13.49
N ALA A 423 8.69 -25.76 13.10
CA ALA A 423 9.04 -25.12 11.83
C ALA A 423 10.51 -24.65 11.79
N GLU A 424 11.03 -24.11 12.90
CA GLU A 424 12.45 -23.78 13.03
C GLU A 424 13.32 -25.05 12.93
N TRP A 425 12.92 -26.16 13.56
CA TRP A 425 13.64 -27.44 13.51
C TRP A 425 13.69 -28.04 12.11
N ASP A 426 12.58 -28.00 11.37
CA ASP A 426 12.54 -28.47 9.99
C ASP A 426 13.43 -27.60 9.08
N PHE A 427 13.53 -26.30 9.36
CA PHE A 427 14.50 -25.42 8.71
C PHE A 427 15.94 -25.79 9.07
N ILE A 428 16.26 -26.03 10.36
CA ILE A 428 17.59 -26.47 10.81
C ILE A 428 18.06 -27.71 10.04
N LYS A 429 17.21 -28.73 9.92
CA LYS A 429 17.55 -29.96 9.18
C LYS A 429 17.84 -29.74 7.70
N LYS A 430 17.27 -28.69 7.12
CA LYS A 430 17.53 -28.29 5.73
C LYS A 430 18.94 -27.69 5.62
N ILE A 431 19.31 -26.80 6.54
CA ILE A 431 20.57 -26.05 6.47
C ILE A 431 21.77 -26.76 7.12
N ILE A 432 21.57 -27.75 8.00
CA ILE A 432 22.64 -28.48 8.70
C ILE A 432 22.42 -29.99 8.52
N SER A 433 23.45 -30.70 8.03
CA SER A 433 23.37 -32.14 7.72
C SER A 433 23.10 -33.04 8.93
N ASN A 434 23.70 -32.74 10.08
CA ASN A 434 23.51 -33.51 11.31
C ASN A 434 23.38 -32.57 12.52
N PRO A 435 22.21 -31.93 12.72
CA PRO A 435 22.03 -30.95 13.79
C PRO A 435 22.02 -31.62 15.17
N GLU A 436 21.70 -32.91 15.25
CA GLU A 436 21.76 -33.72 16.48
C GLU A 436 23.19 -33.88 16.99
N ALA A 437 24.21 -33.87 16.12
CA ALA A 437 25.60 -33.91 16.54
C ALA A 437 26.09 -32.62 17.24
N LEU A 438 25.26 -31.56 17.24
CA LEU A 438 25.52 -30.33 17.98
C LEU A 438 25.01 -30.40 19.43
N LYS A 439 24.25 -31.45 19.79
CA LYS A 439 23.85 -31.71 21.18
C LYS A 439 25.09 -32.03 22.02
N ARG A 440 25.10 -31.52 23.27
CA ARG A 440 26.14 -31.84 24.25
C ARG A 440 25.73 -32.98 25.17
#